data_AF-A0A8H8R3C2-F1
#
_entry.id   AF-A0A8H8R3C2-F1
#
_cell.length_a   1.000
_cell.length_b   1.000
_cell.length_c   1.000
_cell.angle_alpha   90.00
_cell.angle_beta   90.00
_cell.angle_gamma   90.00
#
_symmetry.space_group_name_H-M   'P 1'
#
loop_
_entity.id
_entity.type
_entity.pdbx_description
1 polymer ?
#
loop_
_entity_poly.entity_id
_entity_poly.type
_entity_poly.pdbx_seq_one_letter_code
_entity_poly.pdbx_strand_id
1 'polypeptide(L)'
;MAHHSTQVSSDLIWEISRVAVGEKARKRNYVHGLKFGITGNQNSYLVKRAQSGGIQFSRDPLNLTNVHSRKNAGFVNDKAVGVAPATDGGVTLITKKAKHPQRPASQSHTTTLSGKKSTRKTYKTIASNTAKSGYRPDLRASAIARASAIRKSQKEPKDLPESKLRGAKAKKAAAEKEE
;
A
#
# COMPACT_ATOMS: atom_id res chain seq x y z
N MET A 1 50.68 8.14 -37.77
CA MET A 1 50.09 7.47 -36.61
C MET A 1 48.57 7.59 -36.71
N ALA A 2 47.89 6.53 -37.16
CA ALA A 2 46.44 6.55 -37.37
C ALA A 2 45.71 6.20 -36.06
N HIS A 3 45.21 7.21 -35.36
CA HIS A 3 44.32 7.02 -34.21
C HIS A 3 42.96 6.52 -34.68
N HIS A 4 42.74 5.21 -34.64
CA HIS A 4 41.41 4.61 -34.81
C HIS A 4 40.64 4.81 -33.50
N SER A 5 39.77 5.82 -33.46
CA SER A 5 38.79 5.99 -32.39
C SER A 5 37.71 4.91 -32.52
N THR A 6 37.71 3.94 -31.61
CA THR A 6 36.64 2.94 -31.51
C THR A 6 35.39 3.59 -30.93
N GLN A 7 34.60 4.25 -31.78
CA GLN A 7 33.27 4.71 -31.39
C GLN A 7 32.36 3.51 -31.15
N VAL A 8 32.19 3.14 -29.88
CA VAL A 8 31.10 2.28 -29.45
C VAL A 8 29.79 3.01 -29.78
N SER A 9 28.98 2.48 -30.71
CA SER A 9 27.76 3.16 -31.14
C SER A 9 26.77 3.32 -29.98
N SER A 10 25.99 4.39 -30.00
CA SER A 10 24.93 4.65 -29.03
C SER A 10 23.93 3.49 -28.94
N ASP A 11 23.71 2.78 -30.04
CA ASP A 11 22.81 1.63 -30.11
C ASP A 11 23.35 0.43 -29.33
N LEU A 12 24.66 0.16 -29.40
CA LEU A 12 25.29 -0.90 -28.62
C LEU A 12 25.22 -0.60 -27.11
N ILE A 13 25.43 0.67 -26.72
CA ILE A 13 25.32 1.11 -25.32
C ILE A 13 23.87 0.95 -24.82
N TRP A 14 22.89 1.28 -25.67
CA TRP A 14 21.47 1.15 -25.34
C TRP A 14 21.06 -0.32 -25.20
N GLU A 15 21.55 -1.20 -26.07
CA GLU A 15 21.29 -2.63 -26.05
C GLU A 15 21.91 -3.31 -24.82
N ILE A 16 23.19 -3.02 -24.52
CA ILE A 16 23.87 -3.51 -23.31
C ILE A 16 23.13 -3.05 -22.06
N SER A 17 22.73 -1.78 -22.00
CA SER A 17 21.95 -1.25 -20.88
C SER A 17 20.60 -1.95 -20.75
N ARG A 18 19.89 -2.19 -21.85
CA ARG A 18 18.59 -2.89 -21.86
C ARG A 18 18.73 -4.33 -21.36
N VAL A 19 19.73 -5.07 -21.84
CA VAL A 19 20.02 -6.45 -21.44
C VAL A 19 20.36 -6.52 -19.95
N ALA A 20 21.24 -5.64 -19.47
CA ALA A 20 21.62 -5.59 -18.05
C ALA A 20 20.44 -5.25 -17.12
N VAL A 21 19.56 -4.32 -17.53
CA VAL A 21 18.33 -3.99 -16.77
C VAL A 21 17.39 -5.20 -16.72
N GLY A 22 17.21 -5.91 -17.83
CA GLY A 22 16.38 -7.11 -17.91
C GLY A 22 16.89 -8.24 -17.02
N GLU A 23 18.19 -8.51 -17.03
CA GLU A 23 18.81 -9.54 -16.21
C GLU A 23 18.69 -9.21 -14.70
N LYS A 24 18.89 -7.94 -14.33
CA LYS A 24 18.72 -7.47 -12.96
C LYS A 24 17.27 -7.57 -12.49
N ALA A 25 16.28 -7.41 -13.37
CA ALA A 25 14.87 -7.66 -13.04
C ALA A 25 14.59 -9.16 -12.83
N ARG A 26 15.13 -10.02 -13.70
CA ARG A 26 14.99 -11.48 -13.60
C ARG A 26 15.57 -12.03 -12.29
N LYS A 27 16.79 -11.64 -11.95
CA LYS A 27 17.45 -12.02 -10.68
C LYS A 27 16.65 -11.59 -9.45
N ARG A 28 16.11 -10.36 -9.43
CA ARG A 28 15.26 -9.88 -8.32
C ARG A 28 13.99 -10.69 -8.16
N ASN A 29 13.28 -10.98 -9.25
CA ASN A 29 12.05 -11.78 -9.21
C ASN A 29 12.30 -13.19 -8.70
N TYR A 30 13.42 -13.81 -9.10
CA TYR A 30 13.83 -15.12 -8.59
C TYR A 30 14.08 -15.08 -7.08
N VAL A 31 14.85 -14.10 -6.60
CA VAL A 31 15.15 -13.94 -5.16
C VAL A 31 13.89 -13.68 -4.34
N HIS A 32 12.97 -12.82 -4.81
CA HIS A 32 11.68 -12.60 -4.13
C HIS A 32 10.81 -13.85 -4.14
N GLY A 33 10.81 -14.60 -5.26
CA GLY A 33 10.15 -15.89 -5.39
C GLY A 33 10.64 -16.90 -4.36
N LEU A 34 11.96 -17.04 -4.23
CA LEU A 34 12.60 -17.93 -3.27
C LEU A 34 12.29 -17.54 -1.82
N LYS A 35 12.46 -16.25 -1.47
CA LYS A 35 12.11 -15.72 -0.13
C LYS A 35 10.66 -16.08 0.23
N PHE A 36 9.73 -15.87 -0.69
CA PHE A 36 8.32 -16.21 -0.48
C PHE A 36 8.06 -17.72 -0.47
N GLY A 37 8.81 -18.53 -1.21
CA GLY A 37 8.70 -20.00 -1.15
C GLY A 37 9.04 -20.54 0.22
N ILE A 38 10.11 -20.00 0.84
CA ILE A 38 10.56 -20.39 2.18
C ILE A 38 9.59 -19.90 3.26
N THR A 39 9.24 -18.61 3.22
CA THR A 39 8.48 -17.94 4.30
C THR A 39 6.97 -17.90 4.06
N GLY A 40 6.50 -18.35 2.90
CA GLY A 40 5.10 -18.20 2.48
C GLY A 40 4.14 -19.06 3.28
N ASN A 41 4.56 -20.25 3.73
CA ASN A 41 3.70 -21.17 4.46
C ASN A 41 3.73 -20.96 5.97
N GLN A 42 4.86 -20.45 6.48
CA GLN A 42 5.15 -20.30 7.90
C GLN A 42 5.92 -18.98 8.12
N ASN A 43 5.23 -17.97 8.63
CA ASN A 43 5.83 -16.72 9.12
C ASN A 43 4.94 -16.13 10.22
N SER A 44 5.50 -15.23 11.04
CA SER A 44 4.80 -14.63 12.19
C SER A 44 3.66 -13.67 11.81
N TYR A 45 3.65 -13.16 10.58
CA TYR A 45 2.59 -12.28 10.10
C TYR A 45 1.38 -13.04 9.57
N LEU A 46 1.50 -14.34 9.32
CA LEU A 46 0.49 -15.15 8.64
C LEU A 46 -0.67 -15.48 9.59
N VAL A 47 -1.88 -15.15 9.14
CA VAL A 47 -3.12 -15.44 9.87
C VAL A 47 -3.97 -16.38 9.03
N LYS A 48 -3.99 -17.65 9.44
CA LYS A 48 -4.85 -18.70 8.86
C LYS A 48 -6.11 -18.82 9.72
N ARG A 49 -7.27 -18.68 9.10
CA ARG A 49 -8.58 -18.85 9.76
C ARG A 49 -9.49 -19.67 8.86
N ALA A 50 -10.14 -20.68 9.42
CA ALA A 50 -11.06 -21.55 8.68
C ALA A 50 -12.26 -20.78 8.10
N GLN A 51 -12.75 -19.76 8.82
CA GLN A 51 -13.89 -18.94 8.42
C GLN A 51 -13.64 -18.02 7.21
N SER A 52 -12.39 -17.86 6.77
CA SER A 52 -12.02 -16.90 5.71
C SER A 52 -12.23 -17.43 4.28
N GLY A 53 -12.92 -18.55 4.09
CA GLY A 53 -13.20 -19.11 2.75
C GLY A 53 -11.93 -19.43 1.94
N GLY A 54 -10.86 -19.87 2.61
CA GLY A 54 -9.57 -20.20 1.97
C GLY A 54 -8.61 -19.00 1.78
N ILE A 55 -9.07 -17.76 2.02
CA ILE A 55 -8.19 -16.58 1.95
C ILE A 55 -7.32 -16.51 3.20
N GLN A 56 -6.00 -16.42 2.99
CA GLN A 56 -5.03 -16.21 4.06
C GLN A 56 -4.76 -14.71 4.24
N PHE A 57 -4.80 -14.26 5.49
CA PHE A 57 -4.52 -12.86 5.83
C PHE A 57 -3.12 -12.69 6.38
N SER A 58 -2.63 -11.45 6.38
CA SER A 58 -1.33 -11.06 6.89
C SER A 58 -1.44 -9.81 7.78
N ARG A 59 -0.67 -9.78 8.87
CA ARG A 59 -0.50 -8.63 9.77
C ARG A 59 0.74 -7.79 9.46
N ASP A 60 1.39 -8.01 8.32
CA ASP A 60 2.57 -7.24 7.92
C ASP A 60 2.24 -5.72 7.85
N PRO A 61 2.99 -4.86 8.55
CA PRO A 61 2.77 -3.40 8.52
C PRO A 61 2.95 -2.79 7.12
N LEU A 62 3.67 -3.48 6.22
CA LEU A 62 3.94 -3.05 4.85
C LEU A 62 3.01 -3.71 3.82
N ASN A 63 1.87 -4.27 4.27
CA ASN A 63 0.83 -4.85 3.43
C ASN A 63 -0.44 -3.98 3.43
N LEU A 64 -0.81 -3.45 2.26
CA LEU A 64 -1.94 -2.52 2.11
C LEU A 64 -3.32 -3.18 2.14
N THR A 65 -3.44 -4.45 1.76
CA THR A 65 -4.73 -5.14 1.65
C THR A 65 -4.93 -6.18 2.73
N ASN A 66 -3.92 -6.42 3.58
CA ASN A 66 -3.87 -7.50 4.56
C ASN A 66 -4.03 -8.91 3.96
N VAL A 67 -3.98 -9.06 2.63
CA VAL A 67 -4.01 -10.38 1.98
C VAL A 67 -2.60 -10.94 1.91
N HIS A 68 -2.43 -12.18 2.37
CA HIS A 68 -1.16 -12.90 2.26
C HIS A 68 -0.89 -13.29 0.81
N SER A 69 0.00 -12.55 0.16
CA SER A 69 0.36 -12.75 -1.24
C SER A 69 1.75 -12.18 -1.50
N ARG A 70 2.48 -12.76 -2.45
CA ARG A 70 3.84 -12.30 -2.81
C ARG A 70 3.87 -10.82 -3.23
N LYS A 71 2.83 -10.35 -3.93
CA LYS A 71 2.70 -8.95 -4.35
C LYS A 71 2.68 -7.98 -3.17
N ASN A 72 1.99 -8.35 -2.09
CA ASN A 72 1.73 -7.47 -0.95
C ASN A 72 2.65 -7.71 0.25
N ALA A 73 3.45 -8.78 0.25
CA ALA A 73 4.41 -9.09 1.31
C ALA A 73 5.59 -8.11 1.30
N GLY A 74 5.63 -7.16 2.24
CA GLY A 74 6.68 -6.14 2.33
C GLY A 74 7.98 -6.66 2.96
N PHE A 75 7.92 -7.74 3.72
CA PHE A 75 9.10 -8.43 4.23
C PHE A 75 9.89 -9.15 3.11
N VAL A 76 9.21 -9.62 2.06
CA VAL A 76 9.85 -10.29 0.90
C VAL A 76 10.41 -9.29 -0.10
N ASN A 77 9.60 -8.29 -0.45
CA ASN A 77 9.91 -7.35 -1.53
C ASN A 77 10.95 -6.30 -1.09
N ASP A 78 11.82 -5.87 -2.02
CA ASP A 78 12.81 -4.80 -1.75
C ASP A 78 12.14 -3.43 -1.65
N LYS A 79 11.04 -3.25 -2.40
CA LYS A 79 10.18 -2.07 -2.38
C LYS A 79 8.81 -2.45 -1.79
N ALA A 80 8.35 -1.69 -0.82
CA ALA A 80 7.08 -1.92 -0.15
C ALA A 80 6.48 -0.61 0.34
N VAL A 81 5.15 -0.60 0.47
CA VAL A 81 4.38 0.57 0.91
C VAL A 81 3.43 0.12 2.02
N GLY A 82 3.54 0.74 3.19
CA GLY A 82 2.61 0.60 4.29
C GLY A 82 1.85 1.91 4.50
N VAL A 83 0.60 1.81 4.96
CA VAL A 83 -0.19 2.96 5.38
C VAL A 83 -0.81 2.63 6.73
N ALA A 84 -0.49 3.45 7.73
CA ALA A 84 -0.91 3.29 9.11
C ALA A 84 -1.60 4.57 9.62
N PRO A 85 -2.45 4.48 10.66
CA PRO A 85 -2.94 5.66 11.35
C PRO A 85 -1.77 6.41 12.03
N ALA A 86 -1.83 7.74 12.03
CA ALA A 86 -0.94 8.58 12.84
C ALA A 86 -1.53 8.77 14.26
N THR A 87 -0.67 9.01 15.25
CA THR A 87 -1.06 9.23 16.66
C THR A 87 -2.00 10.43 16.80
N ASP A 88 -1.66 11.54 16.14
CA ASP A 88 -2.37 12.82 16.29
C ASP A 88 -3.48 13.01 15.23
N GLY A 89 -4.01 11.88 14.75
CA GLY A 89 -4.94 11.83 13.62
C GLY A 89 -4.27 12.01 12.25
N GLY A 90 -4.93 11.52 11.21
CA GLY A 90 -4.37 11.46 9.86
C GLY A 90 -3.67 10.13 9.57
N VAL A 91 -2.71 10.16 8.65
CA VAL A 91 -2.18 8.95 8.00
C VAL A 91 -0.67 9.00 7.87
N THR A 92 -0.01 7.93 8.27
CA THR A 92 1.43 7.72 8.12
C THR A 92 1.70 6.80 6.93
N LEU A 93 2.45 7.29 5.95
CA LEU A 93 2.91 6.52 4.80
C LEU A 93 4.32 6.02 5.09
N ILE A 94 4.50 4.70 5.04
CA ILE A 94 5.77 4.02 5.27
C ILE A 94 6.22 3.44 3.93
N THR A 95 7.47 3.67 3.54
CA THR A 95 8.07 3.13 2.32
C THR A 95 9.40 2.47 2.61
N LYS A 96 9.76 1.45 1.82
CA LYS A 96 11.02 0.72 1.99
C LYS A 96 12.08 1.21 1.00
N LYS A 97 13.26 1.57 1.47
CA LYS A 97 14.39 2.01 0.64
C LYS A 97 15.10 0.78 0.07
N ALA A 98 15.23 0.72 -1.26
CA ALA A 98 15.93 -0.37 -1.94
C ALA A 98 17.47 -0.28 -1.82
N LYS A 99 18.01 0.88 -1.45
CA LYS A 99 19.46 1.16 -1.46
C LYS A 99 20.25 0.41 -0.37
N HIS A 100 19.60 0.02 0.74
CA HIS A 100 20.28 -0.57 1.90
C HIS A 100 19.53 -1.80 2.43
N PRO A 101 19.57 -2.95 1.73
CA PRO A 101 18.86 -4.16 2.15
C PRO A 101 19.39 -4.75 3.46
N GLN A 102 20.67 -4.57 3.76
CA GLN A 102 21.33 -5.12 4.96
C GLN A 102 21.13 -4.26 6.22
N ARG A 103 20.46 -3.11 6.12
CA ARG A 103 20.29 -2.17 7.23
C ARG A 103 18.81 -1.96 7.57
N PRO A 104 18.14 -2.97 8.17
CA PRO A 104 16.68 -2.97 8.35
C PRO A 104 16.17 -1.75 9.14
N ALA A 105 16.89 -1.32 10.17
CA ALA A 105 16.51 -0.16 10.99
C ALA A 105 16.40 1.15 10.19
N SER A 106 17.31 1.36 9.22
CA SER A 106 17.33 2.57 8.38
C SER A 106 16.58 2.42 7.05
N GLN A 107 16.05 1.23 6.80
CA GLN A 107 15.46 0.87 5.51
C GLN A 107 14.06 1.46 5.33
N SER A 108 13.33 1.71 6.42
CA SER A 108 12.04 2.39 6.35
C SER A 108 12.21 3.90 6.17
N HIS A 109 11.30 4.50 5.41
CA HIS A 109 11.10 5.92 5.33
C HIS A 109 9.66 6.23 5.66
N THR A 110 9.45 7.03 6.68
CA THR A 110 8.14 7.35 7.22
C THR A 110 7.80 8.80 6.90
N THR A 111 6.60 9.01 6.37
CA THR A 111 6.07 10.34 6.05
C THR A 111 4.70 10.48 6.69
N THR A 112 4.61 11.32 7.72
CA THR A 112 3.36 11.53 8.46
C THR A 112 2.55 12.66 7.82
N LEU A 113 1.28 12.36 7.49
CA LEU A 113 0.34 13.31 6.93
C LEU A 113 -0.69 13.65 8.01
N SER A 114 -0.58 14.87 8.55
CA SER A 114 -1.50 15.38 9.58
C SER A 114 -2.98 15.25 9.18
N GLY A 115 -3.82 14.92 10.16
CA GLY A 115 -5.28 14.88 10.01
C GLY A 115 -5.88 16.20 9.49
N LYS A 116 -5.28 17.34 9.86
CA LYS A 116 -5.69 18.69 9.45
C LYS A 116 -5.48 18.96 7.95
N LYS A 117 -4.63 18.19 7.27
CA LYS A 117 -4.47 18.31 5.82
C LYS A 117 -5.74 17.87 5.09
N SER A 118 -6.13 18.63 4.07
CA SER A 118 -7.25 18.29 3.19
C SER A 118 -7.06 16.90 2.59
N THR A 119 -8.15 16.13 2.51
CA THR A 119 -8.16 14.76 1.96
C THR A 119 -7.50 14.67 0.58
N ARG A 120 -7.78 15.64 -0.31
CA ARG A 120 -7.18 15.70 -1.66
C ARG A 120 -5.66 15.79 -1.62
N LYS A 121 -5.11 16.66 -0.77
CA LYS A 121 -3.64 16.81 -0.60
C LYS A 121 -3.03 15.52 -0.07
N THR A 122 -3.66 14.86 0.90
CA THR A 122 -3.20 13.57 1.45
C THR A 122 -3.10 12.51 0.35
N TYR A 123 -4.16 12.31 -0.44
CA TYR A 123 -4.14 11.32 -1.52
C TYR A 123 -3.17 11.68 -2.64
N LYS A 124 -3.05 12.97 -2.99
CA LYS A 124 -2.06 13.43 -3.97
C LYS A 124 -0.64 13.09 -3.51
N THR A 125 -0.31 13.31 -2.23
CA THR A 125 1.00 12.98 -1.67
C THR A 125 1.26 11.48 -1.70
N ILE A 126 0.31 10.66 -1.26
CA ILE A 126 0.44 9.19 -1.31
C ILE A 126 0.65 8.72 -2.75
N ALA A 127 -0.22 9.16 -3.65
CA ALA A 127 -0.15 8.83 -5.07
C ALA A 127 1.18 9.22 -5.72
N SER A 128 1.73 10.37 -5.34
CA SER A 128 3.02 10.85 -5.84
C SER A 128 4.17 9.98 -5.34
N ASN A 129 4.20 9.65 -4.04
CA ASN A 129 5.25 8.81 -3.46
C ASN A 129 5.18 7.36 -3.97
N THR A 130 3.98 6.84 -4.27
CA THR A 130 3.81 5.46 -4.75
C THR A 130 4.08 5.31 -6.24
N ALA A 131 3.67 6.27 -7.08
CA ALA A 131 3.67 6.10 -8.54
C ALA A 131 4.53 7.10 -9.32
N LYS A 132 4.64 8.38 -8.90
CA LYS A 132 5.24 9.44 -9.74
C LYS A 132 6.71 9.17 -10.05
N SER A 133 7.46 8.63 -9.09
CA SER A 133 8.88 8.30 -9.27
C SER A 133 9.13 6.87 -9.79
N GLY A 134 8.11 6.20 -10.36
CA GLY A 134 8.23 4.82 -10.81
C GLY A 134 8.50 3.81 -9.68
N TYR A 135 8.06 4.12 -8.44
CA TYR A 135 8.38 3.30 -7.27
C TYR A 135 7.63 1.96 -7.28
N ARG A 136 6.30 1.97 -7.09
CA ARG A 136 5.37 0.82 -7.13
C ARG A 136 3.97 1.27 -7.61
N PRO A 137 3.81 1.60 -8.90
CA PRO A 137 2.53 2.10 -9.43
C PRO A 137 1.38 1.08 -9.26
N ASP A 138 1.70 -0.22 -9.19
CA ASP A 138 0.77 -1.33 -8.95
C ASP A 138 0.05 -1.27 -7.59
N LEU A 139 0.62 -0.58 -6.61
CA LEU A 139 0.08 -0.43 -5.26
C LEU A 139 -0.66 0.90 -5.04
N ARG A 140 -0.65 1.80 -6.02
CA ARG A 140 -1.20 3.16 -5.87
C ARG A 140 -2.66 3.14 -5.43
N ALA A 141 -3.50 2.36 -6.12
CA ALA A 141 -4.92 2.27 -5.82
C ALA A 141 -5.18 1.74 -4.40
N SER A 142 -4.51 0.64 -4.03
CA SER A 142 -4.62 0.05 -2.70
C SER A 142 -4.14 0.99 -1.59
N ALA A 143 -3.10 1.79 -1.85
CA ALA A 143 -2.57 2.74 -0.87
C ALA A 143 -3.57 3.87 -0.59
N ILE A 144 -4.17 4.42 -1.65
CA ILE A 144 -5.21 5.46 -1.54
C ILE A 144 -6.45 4.87 -0.83
N ALA A 145 -6.88 3.66 -1.20
CA ALA A 145 -8.03 2.99 -0.58
C ALA A 145 -7.83 2.81 0.93
N ARG A 146 -6.67 2.29 1.36
CA ARG A 146 -6.34 2.13 2.78
C ARG A 146 -6.29 3.46 3.53
N ALA A 147 -5.67 4.48 2.94
CA ALA A 147 -5.64 5.82 3.53
C ALA A 147 -7.05 6.41 3.67
N SER A 148 -7.94 6.12 2.73
CA SER A 148 -9.33 6.57 2.78
C SER A 148 -10.12 5.88 3.89
N ALA A 149 -9.94 4.57 4.06
CA ALA A 149 -10.53 3.79 5.14
C ALA A 149 -10.08 4.29 6.52
N ILE A 150 -8.77 4.54 6.71
CA ILE A 150 -8.23 5.08 7.97
C ILE A 150 -8.81 6.46 8.27
N ARG A 151 -8.86 7.36 7.27
CA ARG A 151 -9.47 8.68 7.48
C ARG A 151 -10.97 8.61 7.74
N LYS A 152 -11.66 7.60 7.22
CA LYS A 152 -13.08 7.36 7.51
C LYS A 152 -13.27 6.86 8.94
N SER A 153 -12.41 5.96 9.41
CA SER A 153 -12.49 5.42 10.78
C SER A 153 -12.12 6.45 11.87
N GLN A 154 -11.36 7.48 11.51
CA GLN A 154 -10.99 8.58 12.41
C GLN A 154 -12.06 9.68 12.52
N LYS A 155 -13.13 9.61 11.73
CA LYS A 155 -14.24 10.58 11.83
C LYS A 155 -15.24 10.06 12.84
N GLU A 156 -15.68 10.96 13.72
CA GLU A 156 -16.80 10.67 14.60
C GLU A 156 -18.03 10.25 13.75
N PRO A 157 -18.72 9.16 14.13
CA PRO A 157 -19.95 8.77 13.49
C PRO A 157 -20.96 9.89 13.68
N LYS A 158 -21.51 10.39 12.57
CA LYS A 158 -22.59 11.37 12.65
C LYS A 158 -23.82 10.65 13.19
N ASP A 159 -24.53 11.28 14.14
CA ASP A 159 -25.79 10.75 14.65
C ASP A 159 -26.70 10.41 13.47
N LEU A 160 -27.27 9.21 13.51
CA LEU A 160 -28.21 8.79 12.49
C LEU A 160 -29.36 9.78 12.51
N PRO A 161 -29.78 10.34 11.36
CA PRO A 161 -30.98 11.13 11.32
C PRO A 161 -32.13 10.29 11.86
N GLU A 162 -32.96 10.86 12.72
CA GLU A 162 -34.13 10.19 13.28
C GLU A 162 -34.91 9.54 12.14
N SER A 163 -35.14 8.22 12.25
CA SER A 163 -35.85 7.52 11.20
C SER A 163 -37.28 8.06 11.15
N LYS A 164 -37.67 8.67 10.03
CA LYS A 164 -39.06 9.09 9.85
C LYS A 164 -39.95 7.86 9.99
N LEU A 165 -40.84 7.85 10.98
CA LEU A 165 -41.86 6.82 11.10
C LEU A 165 -42.66 6.80 9.79
N ARG A 166 -42.89 5.61 9.23
CA ARG A 166 -43.67 5.41 8.00
C ARG A 166 -44.84 4.45 8.28
N GLY A 167 -45.91 4.59 7.51
CA GLY A 167 -47.07 3.70 7.59
C GLY A 167 -47.83 3.80 8.91
N ALA A 168 -48.27 2.66 9.44
CA ALA A 168 -49.13 2.59 10.63
C ALA A 168 -48.51 3.25 11.88
N LYS A 169 -47.18 3.22 12.02
CA LYS A 169 -46.47 3.86 13.14
C LYS A 169 -46.49 5.39 13.06
N ALA A 170 -46.52 5.96 11.85
CA ALA A 170 -46.67 7.40 11.66
C ALA A 170 -48.10 7.87 11.98
N LYS A 171 -49.10 7.07 11.62
CA LYS A 171 -50.51 7.35 11.92
C LYS A 171 -50.80 7.32 13.43
N LYS A 172 -50.25 6.34 14.16
CA LYS A 172 -50.36 6.28 15.63
C LYS A 172 -49.72 7.48 16.33
N ALA A 173 -48.50 7.87 15.91
CA ALA A 173 -47.81 9.03 16.47
C ALA A 173 -48.46 10.38 16.11
N ALA A 174 -49.29 10.44 15.07
CA ALA A 174 -50.11 11.62 14.76
C ALA A 174 -51.39 11.66 15.61
N ALA A 175 -52.03 10.51 15.85
CA ALA A 175 -53.20 10.40 16.72
C ALA A 175 -52.88 10.72 18.19
N GLU A 176 -51.72 10.28 18.70
CA GLU A 176 -51.24 10.63 20.06
C GLU A 176 -50.81 12.10 20.21
N LYS A 177 -50.76 12.89 19.13
CA LYS A 177 -50.45 14.33 19.17
C LYS A 177 -51.67 15.25 19.08
N GLU A 178 -52.83 14.69 18.71
CA GLU A 178 -54.11 15.44 18.62
C GLU A 178 -54.97 15.32 19.89
N GLU A 179 -54.55 14.49 20.85
CA GLU A 179 -55.11 14.39 22.20
C GLU A 179 -54.25 15.18 23.21
#